data_AF-A0A1V5ZF86-F1
#
_entry.id   AF-A0A1V5ZF86-F1
#
_cell.length_a   1.000
_cell.length_b   1.000
_cell.length_c   1.000
_cell.angle_alpha   90.00
_cell.angle_beta   90.00
_cell.angle_gamma   90.00
#
_symmetry.space_group_name_H-M   'P 1'
#
loop_
_entity.id
_entity.type
_entity.pdbx_description
1 polymer ?
#
loop_
_entity_poly.entity_id
_entity_poly.type
_entity_poly.pdbx_seq_one_letter_code
_entity_poly.pdbx_strand_id
1 'polypeptide(L)'
;MLPVITYSRNVFLPLTFVCRNTCGYCIFRRPPGEGCVLSPDEVKRILRRGAEAGCTEALFTFGEHPEEVNGFLPWLEKFGYTSILEYCYAMAEEAIKIGLLPHTNAGIMTAKEMKYLSEVNASMGLMLETTAVIPAHRNCPGKEPARRIAMIEEAGRLQIPFTTGLLLGIGETRSDRRESLEVIAGLHRRYDHIQEVIIQNFCPKPGTEMNAFPGATLQDIQETVRMAKEILPPDIAIQIPPNLADAAKVIPCGITDLGGISPVTIDYVNPEHPWPALEELRALTKGYLLKERLCIYPKYIRRGWFHPRLRDCIKSLEHAVHMRGTFVIPAKPLYEGKAKSVYSSENPDELIVVFRNDMTAFNGVKHDQFTDKGRLNATASEFFMRMLETEGIPTHFVRMSAPDTMVVRRLEMIPLEVIVRNIAAGSMTKKYPVDEGTVLDRPVVTIDYKDDERGDPMINDDLILVFHILNAEELTKVKEMALKVNKVLRGFFDECGITLVDFKLEFGKSAGTIYLGDEISMDSMRLWDKVTGESLDKDVYRFDKGDVITAYRNVLKRIIPDAVV
;
A
#
# COMPACT_ATOMS: atom_id res chain seq x y z
N MET A 1 3.58 -4.46 22.85
CA MET A 1 3.15 -4.34 21.45
C MET A 1 3.04 -2.86 21.12
N LEU A 2 3.53 -2.43 19.96
CA LEU A 2 3.32 -1.05 19.50
C LEU A 2 1.82 -0.83 19.21
N PRO A 3 1.28 0.37 19.49
CA PRO A 3 -0.11 0.72 19.14
C PRO A 3 -0.31 0.67 17.62
N VAL A 4 -1.51 0.25 17.19
CA VAL A 4 -1.87 0.12 15.77
C VAL A 4 -2.58 1.37 15.29
N ILE A 5 -2.21 1.84 14.10
CA ILE A 5 -2.92 2.84 13.32
C ILE A 5 -3.38 2.19 12.02
N THR A 6 -4.67 2.31 11.71
CA THR A 6 -5.24 1.74 10.50
C THR A 6 -5.47 2.77 9.39
N TYR A 7 -5.55 2.30 8.14
CA TYR A 7 -5.95 3.09 6.97
C TYR A 7 -6.63 2.17 5.94
N SER A 8 -7.46 2.69 5.05
CA SER A 8 -7.94 1.95 3.87
C SER A 8 -7.39 2.57 2.58
N ARG A 9 -7.23 1.76 1.53
CA ARG A 9 -6.94 2.25 0.19
C ARG A 9 -8.25 2.45 -0.56
N ASN A 10 -8.60 3.68 -0.91
CA ASN A 10 -9.85 3.96 -1.58
C ASN A 10 -9.68 4.57 -2.98
N VAL A 11 -10.78 4.63 -3.71
CA VAL A 11 -10.93 5.48 -4.88
C VAL A 11 -12.11 6.42 -4.62
N PHE A 12 -11.90 7.73 -4.79
CA PHE A 12 -12.90 8.75 -4.48
C PHE A 12 -13.76 9.04 -5.72
N LEU A 13 -15.09 8.90 -5.59
CA LEU A 13 -16.04 9.00 -6.68
C LEU A 13 -17.10 10.08 -6.41
N PRO A 14 -16.88 11.32 -6.89
CA PRO A 14 -17.84 12.41 -6.75
C PRO A 14 -18.96 12.28 -7.80
N LEU A 15 -19.95 11.40 -7.61
CA LEU A 15 -20.96 11.11 -8.65
C LEU A 15 -21.65 12.38 -9.18
N THR A 16 -21.86 13.36 -8.30
CA THR A 16 -22.23 14.71 -8.71
C THR A 16 -21.71 15.76 -7.73
N PHE A 17 -21.44 16.95 -8.27
CA PHE A 17 -21.10 18.15 -7.52
C PHE A 17 -22.33 19.02 -7.19
N VAL A 18 -23.52 18.65 -7.66
CA VAL A 18 -24.77 19.40 -7.37
C VAL A 18 -25.27 19.02 -5.98
N CYS A 19 -25.69 20.00 -5.19
CA CYS A 19 -26.15 19.80 -3.81
C CYS A 19 -27.21 20.85 -3.47
N ARG A 20 -28.27 20.45 -2.76
CA ARG A 20 -29.29 21.40 -2.26
C ARG A 20 -28.75 22.34 -1.17
N ASN A 21 -27.75 21.88 -0.42
CA ASN A 21 -27.17 22.63 0.70
C ASN A 21 -26.13 23.64 0.20
N THR A 22 -26.15 24.86 0.72
CA THR A 22 -25.16 25.90 0.40
C THR A 22 -24.33 26.25 1.64
N CYS A 23 -23.38 25.37 2.00
CA CYS A 23 -22.56 25.58 3.19
C CYS A 23 -21.59 26.76 2.96
N GLY A 24 -21.41 27.61 3.98
CA GLY A 24 -20.54 28.80 3.89
C GLY A 24 -19.07 28.49 3.62
N TYR A 25 -18.63 27.23 3.82
CA TYR A 25 -17.26 26.77 3.63
C TYR A 25 -17.02 25.91 2.36
N CYS A 26 -18.07 25.57 1.60
CA CYS A 26 -18.00 24.47 0.64
C CYS A 26 -17.71 24.92 -0.79
N ILE A 27 -16.60 24.43 -1.37
CA ILE A 27 -16.28 24.57 -2.82
C ILE A 27 -16.71 23.37 -3.66
N PHE A 28 -17.14 22.27 -3.01
CA PHE A 28 -17.54 21.05 -3.70
C PHE A 28 -18.83 21.27 -4.50
N ARG A 29 -19.73 22.13 -3.99
CA ARG A 29 -21.00 22.44 -4.66
C ARG A 29 -20.79 23.22 -5.95
N ARG A 30 -21.39 22.74 -7.04
CA ARG A 30 -21.45 23.43 -8.34
C ARG A 30 -22.90 23.52 -8.82
N PRO A 31 -23.25 24.55 -9.62
CA PRO A 31 -24.57 24.59 -10.27
C PRO A 31 -24.73 23.44 -11.28
N PRO A 32 -25.97 23.03 -11.59
CA PRO A 32 -26.22 22.10 -12.69
C PRO A 32 -25.68 22.62 -14.03
N GLY A 33 -25.07 21.74 -14.81
CA GLY A 33 -24.41 22.08 -16.06
C GLY A 33 -23.69 20.88 -16.66
N GLU A 34 -22.99 21.09 -17.77
CA GLU A 34 -22.22 20.03 -18.40
C GLU A 34 -21.13 19.50 -17.46
N GLY A 35 -21.04 18.17 -17.35
CA GLY A 35 -20.11 17.51 -16.43
C GLY A 35 -20.48 17.61 -14.94
N CYS A 36 -21.69 18.05 -14.59
CA CYS A 36 -22.11 18.11 -13.18
C CYS A 36 -22.39 16.72 -12.57
N VAL A 37 -22.62 15.71 -13.41
CA VAL A 37 -22.73 14.28 -13.06
C VAL A 37 -21.62 13.53 -13.80
N LEU A 38 -20.86 12.70 -13.09
CA LEU A 38 -19.89 11.82 -13.73
C LEU A 38 -20.62 10.80 -14.60
N SER A 39 -20.19 10.61 -15.85
CA SER A 39 -20.79 9.60 -16.73
C SER A 39 -20.51 8.18 -16.23
N PRO A 40 -21.36 7.18 -16.55
CA PRO A 40 -21.12 5.80 -16.16
C PRO A 40 -19.76 5.27 -16.64
N ASP A 41 -19.33 5.64 -17.85
CA ASP A 41 -18.03 5.23 -18.39
C ASP A 41 -16.86 5.84 -17.63
N GLU A 42 -16.99 7.11 -17.21
CA GLU A 42 -15.99 7.77 -16.39
C GLU A 42 -15.88 7.13 -15.00
N VAL A 43 -17.02 6.83 -14.37
CA VAL A 43 -17.07 6.11 -13.08
C VAL A 43 -16.40 4.74 -13.21
N LYS A 44 -16.78 3.94 -14.22
CA LYS A 44 -16.17 2.62 -14.48
C LYS A 44 -14.67 2.71 -14.74
N ARG A 45 -14.21 3.74 -15.46
CA ARG A 45 -12.78 3.98 -15.71
C ARG A 45 -12.03 4.29 -14.42
N ILE A 46 -12.59 5.13 -13.54
CA ILE A 46 -11.99 5.45 -12.24
C ILE A 46 -11.94 4.19 -11.36
N LEU A 47 -13.04 3.43 -11.32
CA LEU A 47 -13.14 2.17 -10.59
C LEU A 47 -12.07 1.16 -11.04
N ARG A 48 -11.89 0.94 -12.35
CA ARG A 48 -10.84 0.05 -12.89
C ARG A 48 -9.44 0.49 -12.47
N ARG A 49 -9.13 1.79 -12.60
CA ARG A 49 -7.84 2.33 -12.14
C ARG A 49 -7.63 2.12 -10.64
N GLY A 50 -8.69 2.27 -9.84
CA GLY A 50 -8.65 1.97 -8.40
C GLY A 50 -8.33 0.51 -8.11
N ALA A 51 -9.01 -0.42 -8.78
CA ALA A 51 -8.76 -1.86 -8.63
C ALA A 51 -7.34 -2.25 -9.07
N GLU A 52 -6.86 -1.72 -10.20
CA GLU A 52 -5.49 -1.91 -10.71
C GLU A 52 -4.43 -1.38 -9.75
N ALA A 53 -4.70 -0.26 -9.06
CA ALA A 53 -3.83 0.30 -8.02
C ALA A 53 -3.93 -0.43 -6.65
N GLY A 54 -4.74 -1.47 -6.56
CA GLY A 54 -4.93 -2.26 -5.35
C GLY A 54 -5.78 -1.60 -4.26
N CYS A 55 -6.64 -0.65 -4.63
CA CYS A 55 -7.66 -0.12 -3.72
C CYS A 55 -8.62 -1.22 -3.27
N THR A 56 -9.22 -1.04 -2.10
CA THR A 56 -10.21 -1.98 -1.52
C THR A 56 -11.58 -1.35 -1.38
N GLU A 57 -11.64 -0.01 -1.44
CA GLU A 57 -12.84 0.78 -1.20
C GLU A 57 -13.17 1.66 -2.41
N ALA A 58 -14.44 1.68 -2.80
CA ALA A 58 -15.02 2.67 -3.70
C ALA A 58 -15.83 3.66 -2.87
N LEU A 59 -15.26 4.85 -2.61
CA LEU A 59 -15.87 5.88 -1.80
C LEU A 59 -16.77 6.76 -2.67
N PHE A 60 -18.06 6.45 -2.68
CA PHE A 60 -19.08 7.25 -3.35
C PHE A 60 -19.45 8.44 -2.47
N THR A 61 -19.15 9.64 -2.94
CA THR A 61 -19.52 10.89 -2.27
C THR A 61 -20.24 11.78 -3.26
N PHE A 62 -21.33 12.45 -2.85
CA PHE A 62 -22.00 13.41 -3.74
C PHE A 62 -22.86 14.36 -2.93
N GLY A 63 -23.31 15.43 -3.57
CA GLY A 63 -24.19 16.40 -2.92
C GLY A 63 -25.52 15.78 -2.52
N GLU A 64 -26.11 16.34 -1.46
CA GLU A 64 -27.37 15.86 -0.89
C GLU A 64 -28.55 16.32 -1.76
N HIS A 65 -29.45 15.37 -2.06
CA HIS A 65 -30.68 15.55 -2.84
C HIS A 65 -30.52 16.55 -4.01
N PRO A 66 -29.59 16.29 -4.95
CA PRO A 66 -29.34 17.16 -6.10
C PRO A 66 -30.57 17.36 -6.99
N GLU A 67 -31.54 16.44 -6.94
CA GLU A 67 -32.82 16.49 -7.65
C GLU A 67 -33.70 17.67 -7.23
N GLU A 68 -33.52 18.19 -6.01
CA GLU A 68 -34.21 19.41 -5.55
C GLU A 68 -33.63 20.69 -6.17
N VAL A 69 -32.46 20.60 -6.82
CA VAL A 69 -31.83 21.73 -7.51
C VAL A 69 -32.37 21.85 -8.92
N ASN A 70 -33.00 22.99 -9.23
CA ASN A 70 -33.59 23.26 -10.54
C ASN A 70 -32.57 23.05 -11.67
N GLY A 71 -32.93 22.26 -12.67
CA GLY A 71 -32.11 21.94 -13.83
C GLY A 71 -31.16 20.74 -13.67
N PHE A 72 -31.16 20.05 -12.53
CA PHE A 72 -30.32 18.85 -12.34
C PHE A 72 -30.83 17.61 -13.07
N LEU A 73 -32.12 17.27 -12.91
CA LEU A 73 -32.69 16.00 -13.40
C LEU A 73 -32.37 15.68 -14.88
N PRO A 74 -32.47 16.64 -15.83
CA PRO A 74 -32.14 16.37 -17.23
C PRO A 74 -30.70 15.88 -17.46
N TRP A 75 -29.75 16.17 -16.56
CA TRP A 75 -28.38 15.66 -16.66
C TRP A 75 -28.26 14.20 -16.20
N LEU A 76 -29.05 13.80 -15.22
CA LEU A 76 -29.08 12.44 -14.72
C LEU A 76 -29.89 11.52 -15.65
N GLU A 77 -31.02 12.00 -16.17
CA GLU A 77 -31.88 11.28 -17.11
C GLU A 77 -31.17 10.91 -18.41
N LYS A 78 -30.16 11.70 -18.84
CA LYS A 78 -29.29 11.35 -19.98
C LYS A 78 -28.60 9.99 -19.82
N PHE A 79 -28.37 9.55 -18.59
CA PHE A 79 -27.78 8.26 -18.28
C PHE A 79 -28.81 7.18 -17.93
N GLY A 80 -30.11 7.52 -18.00
CA GLY A 80 -31.21 6.58 -17.78
C GLY A 80 -31.64 6.42 -16.33
N TYR A 81 -31.26 7.33 -15.42
CA TYR A 81 -31.60 7.25 -13.99
C TYR A 81 -32.55 8.36 -13.56
N THR A 82 -33.43 8.05 -12.61
CA THR A 82 -34.43 8.97 -12.07
C THR A 82 -34.06 9.58 -10.72
N SER A 83 -33.08 8.98 -10.04
CA SER A 83 -32.52 9.53 -8.79
C SER A 83 -31.02 9.23 -8.66
N ILE A 84 -30.30 10.09 -7.95
CA ILE A 84 -28.86 9.94 -7.71
C ILE A 84 -28.56 8.66 -6.92
N LEU A 85 -29.50 8.22 -6.07
CA LEU A 85 -29.38 7.00 -5.29
C LEU A 85 -29.55 5.75 -6.16
N GLU A 86 -30.44 5.78 -7.15
CA GLU A 86 -30.55 4.73 -8.17
C GLU A 86 -29.26 4.64 -8.99
N TYR A 87 -28.71 5.78 -9.40
CA TYR A 87 -27.42 5.82 -10.10
C TYR A 87 -26.26 5.31 -9.23
N CYS A 88 -26.22 5.74 -7.96
CA CYS A 88 -25.23 5.27 -7.00
C CYS A 88 -25.31 3.76 -6.79
N TYR A 89 -26.52 3.19 -6.69
CA TYR A 89 -26.70 1.75 -6.56
C TYR A 89 -26.08 1.02 -7.77
N ALA A 90 -26.41 1.46 -8.99
CA ALA A 90 -25.88 0.85 -10.21
C ALA A 90 -24.34 0.94 -10.28
N MET A 91 -23.74 2.07 -9.89
CA MET A 91 -22.28 2.22 -9.89
C MET A 91 -21.61 1.44 -8.75
N ALA A 92 -22.27 1.30 -7.61
CA ALA A 92 -21.82 0.44 -6.52
C ALA A 92 -21.80 -1.05 -6.95
N GLU A 93 -22.79 -1.51 -7.74
CA GLU A 93 -22.74 -2.85 -8.33
C GLU A 93 -21.55 -3.05 -9.26
N GLU A 94 -21.20 -2.03 -10.07
CA GLU A 94 -20.02 -2.09 -10.93
C GLU A 94 -18.73 -2.16 -10.12
N ALA A 95 -18.64 -1.45 -8.99
CA ALA A 95 -17.50 -1.53 -8.07
C ALA A 95 -17.35 -2.94 -7.48
N ILE A 96 -18.44 -3.56 -7.03
CA ILE A 96 -18.44 -4.93 -6.47
C ILE A 96 -17.96 -5.93 -7.53
N LYS A 97 -18.44 -5.82 -8.78
CA LYS A 97 -18.06 -6.72 -9.89
C LYS A 97 -16.55 -6.75 -10.16
N ILE A 98 -15.85 -5.65 -9.90
CA ILE A 98 -14.40 -5.55 -10.09
C ILE A 98 -13.60 -5.69 -8.78
N GLY A 99 -14.26 -6.09 -7.69
CA GLY A 99 -13.60 -6.37 -6.42
C GLY A 99 -13.31 -5.14 -5.54
N LEU A 100 -14.13 -4.09 -5.59
CA LEU A 100 -14.07 -2.96 -4.66
C LEU A 100 -15.32 -2.93 -3.77
N LEU A 101 -15.15 -2.59 -2.48
CA LEU A 101 -16.27 -2.44 -1.55
C LEU A 101 -16.83 -1.02 -1.57
N PRO A 102 -18.12 -0.84 -1.87
CA PRO A 102 -18.74 0.48 -1.82
C PRO A 102 -18.87 1.00 -0.37
N HIS A 103 -18.48 2.26 -0.19
CA HIS A 103 -18.80 3.08 0.97
C HIS A 103 -19.50 4.35 0.46
N THR A 104 -20.71 4.64 0.93
CA THR A 104 -21.50 5.78 0.43
C THR A 104 -21.69 6.88 1.47
N ASN A 105 -21.37 8.11 1.06
CA ASN A 105 -21.64 9.37 1.76
C ASN A 105 -22.56 10.25 0.89
N ALA A 106 -23.88 10.12 1.07
CA ALA A 106 -24.90 10.74 0.21
C ALA A 106 -25.63 11.96 0.84
N GLY A 107 -25.20 12.41 2.02
CA GLY A 107 -25.98 13.35 2.82
C GLY A 107 -27.15 12.67 3.54
N ILE A 108 -28.18 13.43 3.92
CA ILE A 108 -29.37 12.90 4.59
C ILE A 108 -30.09 11.88 3.70
N MET A 109 -30.41 10.72 4.26
CA MET A 109 -31.23 9.68 3.67
C MET A 109 -32.30 9.21 4.67
N THR A 110 -33.43 8.78 4.14
CA THR A 110 -34.47 8.08 4.90
C THR A 110 -34.04 6.65 5.24
N ALA A 111 -34.69 6.04 6.23
CA ALA A 111 -34.44 4.63 6.58
C ALA A 111 -34.68 3.67 5.40
N LYS A 112 -35.63 3.97 4.50
CA LYS A 112 -35.89 3.17 3.30
C LYS A 112 -34.74 3.26 2.30
N GLU A 113 -34.22 4.46 2.07
CA GLU A 113 -33.08 4.70 1.17
C GLU A 113 -31.79 4.07 1.70
N MET A 114 -31.52 4.19 3.01
CA MET A 114 -30.38 3.51 3.63
C MET A 114 -30.50 1.99 3.53
N LYS A 115 -31.70 1.43 3.79
CA LYS A 115 -31.94 0.00 3.62
C LYS A 115 -31.77 -0.46 2.17
N TYR A 116 -32.17 0.36 1.21
CA TYR A 116 -31.99 0.07 -0.21
C TYR A 116 -30.50 0.04 -0.59
N LEU A 117 -29.73 1.06 -0.21
CA LEU A 117 -28.30 1.12 -0.53
C LEU A 117 -27.44 0.13 0.27
N SER A 118 -27.91 -0.39 1.42
CA SER A 118 -27.13 -1.35 2.22
C SER A 118 -26.98 -2.71 1.53
N GLU A 119 -27.78 -2.98 0.49
CA GLU A 119 -27.61 -4.17 -0.35
C GLU A 119 -26.29 -4.22 -1.11
N VAL A 120 -25.72 -3.03 -1.39
CA VAL A 120 -24.51 -2.82 -2.19
C VAL A 120 -23.42 -2.06 -1.45
N ASN A 121 -23.63 -1.62 -0.20
CA ASN A 121 -22.63 -0.88 0.58
C ASN A 121 -22.14 -1.68 1.79
N ALA A 122 -20.82 -1.72 1.96
CA ALA A 122 -20.20 -2.34 3.14
C ALA A 122 -20.25 -1.42 4.37
N SER A 123 -20.29 -0.10 4.14
CA SER A 123 -20.45 0.94 5.16
C SER A 123 -21.11 2.17 4.53
N MET A 124 -21.68 3.02 5.36
CA MET A 124 -22.21 4.32 4.95
C MET A 124 -21.74 5.40 5.91
N GLY A 125 -21.82 6.67 5.52
CA GLY A 125 -21.45 7.75 6.41
C GLY A 125 -22.25 9.03 6.27
N LEU A 126 -22.28 9.75 7.39
CA LEU A 126 -22.78 11.11 7.51
C LEU A 126 -22.02 11.82 8.62
N MET A 127 -21.24 12.85 8.27
CA MET A 127 -20.63 13.74 9.27
C MET A 127 -21.73 14.44 10.06
N LEU A 128 -21.72 14.29 11.40
CA LEU A 128 -22.56 15.09 12.30
C LEU A 128 -22.17 16.57 12.23
N GLU A 129 -20.86 16.83 12.06
CA GLU A 129 -20.20 18.13 12.04
C GLU A 129 -20.25 18.86 13.38
N THR A 130 -21.44 19.17 13.88
CA THR A 130 -21.67 19.85 15.15
C THR A 130 -23.12 19.67 15.62
N THR A 131 -23.36 19.74 16.93
CA THR A 131 -24.69 19.87 17.53
C THR A 131 -25.21 21.31 17.55
N ALA A 132 -24.34 22.28 17.28
CA ALA A 132 -24.67 23.71 17.34
C ALA A 132 -25.37 24.22 16.07
N VAL A 133 -26.22 25.24 16.25
CA VAL A 133 -26.76 26.03 15.14
C VAL A 133 -25.75 27.13 14.81
N ILE A 134 -25.06 26.98 13.68
CA ILE A 134 -23.97 27.87 13.28
C ILE A 134 -24.29 28.64 11.99
N PRO A 135 -23.71 29.85 11.79
CA PRO A 135 -23.93 30.63 10.57
C PRO A 135 -23.56 29.87 9.28
N ALA A 136 -22.54 29.02 9.32
CA ALA A 136 -22.05 28.25 8.17
C ALA A 136 -23.10 27.34 7.53
N HIS A 137 -24.15 26.98 8.28
CA HIS A 137 -25.21 26.06 7.85
C HIS A 137 -26.56 26.75 7.61
N ARG A 138 -26.63 28.09 7.64
CA ARG A 138 -27.89 28.84 7.54
C ARG A 138 -28.78 28.43 6.36
N ASN A 139 -28.18 28.13 5.20
CA ASN A 139 -28.87 27.75 3.97
C ASN A 139 -28.70 26.25 3.64
N CYS A 140 -28.67 25.41 4.67
CA CYS A 140 -28.39 23.98 4.55
C CYS A 140 -29.43 23.14 5.30
N PRO A 141 -30.61 22.86 4.72
CA PRO A 141 -31.65 22.08 5.39
C PRO A 141 -31.16 20.70 5.88
N GLY A 142 -30.23 20.08 5.16
CA GLY A 142 -29.62 18.81 5.57
C GLY A 142 -28.67 18.90 6.76
N LYS A 143 -28.14 20.09 7.05
CA LYS A 143 -27.13 20.31 8.10
C LYS A 143 -27.76 20.57 9.47
N GLU A 144 -29.09 20.55 9.58
CA GLU A 144 -29.79 20.63 10.86
C GLU A 144 -29.36 19.46 11.79
N PRO A 145 -28.79 19.73 12.98
CA PRO A 145 -28.24 18.69 13.85
C PRO A 145 -29.23 17.58 14.18
N ALA A 146 -30.48 17.92 14.49
CA ALA A 146 -31.52 16.94 14.83
C ALA A 146 -31.76 15.91 13.71
N ARG A 147 -31.72 16.33 12.44
CA ARG A 147 -31.90 15.45 11.28
C ARG A 147 -30.71 14.51 11.09
N ARG A 148 -29.49 15.02 11.28
CA ARG A 148 -28.26 14.23 11.16
C ARG A 148 -28.20 13.17 12.27
N ILE A 149 -28.51 13.56 13.51
CA ILE A 149 -28.63 12.65 14.66
C ILE A 149 -29.67 11.57 14.39
N ALA A 150 -30.85 11.94 13.86
CA ALA A 150 -31.90 10.98 13.54
C ALA A 150 -31.46 9.96 12.46
N MET A 151 -30.77 10.39 11.41
CA MET A 151 -30.25 9.46 10.40
C MET A 151 -29.19 8.51 10.96
N ILE A 152 -28.25 9.01 11.76
CA ILE A 152 -27.24 8.17 12.43
C ILE A 152 -27.93 7.14 13.33
N GLU A 153 -28.96 7.56 14.08
CA GLU A 153 -29.76 6.64 14.88
C GLU A 153 -30.44 5.54 14.04
N GLU A 154 -31.07 5.91 12.92
CA GLU A 154 -31.72 4.97 12.00
C GLU A 154 -30.73 3.98 11.38
N ALA A 155 -29.50 4.42 11.05
CA ALA A 155 -28.45 3.51 10.60
C ALA A 155 -28.14 2.43 11.65
N GLY A 156 -28.12 2.81 12.93
CA GLY A 156 -27.99 1.89 14.04
C GLY A 156 -29.15 0.90 14.17
N ARG A 157 -30.40 1.36 14.00
CA ARG A 157 -31.59 0.47 13.97
C ARG A 157 -31.54 -0.53 12.82
N LEU A 158 -30.96 -0.14 11.69
CA LEU A 158 -30.79 -0.96 10.49
C LEU A 158 -29.55 -1.87 10.51
N GLN A 159 -28.73 -1.81 11.58
CA GLN A 159 -27.46 -2.55 11.69
C GLN A 159 -26.47 -2.24 10.56
N ILE A 160 -26.43 -0.98 10.11
CA ILE A 160 -25.49 -0.52 9.09
C ILE A 160 -24.22 -0.02 9.79
N PRO A 161 -23.03 -0.59 9.50
CA PRO A 161 -21.76 -0.02 9.94
C PRO A 161 -21.64 1.42 9.45
N PHE A 162 -21.34 2.34 10.37
CA PHE A 162 -21.53 3.76 10.08
C PHE A 162 -20.34 4.62 10.47
N THR A 163 -19.99 5.52 9.56
CA THR A 163 -18.95 6.55 9.76
C THR A 163 -19.61 7.89 10.05
N THR A 164 -19.16 8.58 11.09
CA THR A 164 -19.57 9.96 11.38
C THR A 164 -18.38 10.78 11.85
N GLY A 165 -18.59 12.01 12.30
CA GLY A 165 -17.49 12.88 12.69
C GLY A 165 -17.88 14.31 12.93
N LEU A 166 -16.89 15.08 13.36
CA LEU A 166 -16.96 16.50 13.65
C LEU A 166 -16.17 17.27 12.58
N LEU A 167 -16.64 18.47 12.26
CA LEU A 167 -15.92 19.41 11.41
C LEU A 167 -15.54 20.62 12.28
N LEU A 168 -14.24 20.82 12.50
CA LEU A 168 -13.73 21.80 13.45
C LEU A 168 -13.42 23.14 12.79
N GLY A 169 -13.78 24.23 13.46
CA GLY A 169 -13.48 25.59 13.03
C GLY A 169 -14.55 26.21 12.13
N ILE A 170 -15.77 25.68 12.15
CA ILE A 170 -16.91 26.18 11.36
C ILE A 170 -17.82 27.15 12.14
N GLY A 171 -17.46 27.44 13.39
CA GLY A 171 -18.20 28.33 14.30
C GLY A 171 -18.69 27.64 15.57
N GLU A 172 -18.39 26.35 15.72
CA GLU A 172 -18.66 25.58 16.92
C GLU A 172 -17.66 25.92 18.04
N THR A 173 -18.12 25.89 19.28
CA THR A 173 -17.30 26.08 20.48
C THR A 173 -16.74 24.76 21.00
N ARG A 174 -15.79 24.83 21.95
CA ARG A 174 -15.31 23.65 22.69
C ARG A 174 -16.44 22.87 23.37
N SER A 175 -17.48 23.55 23.85
CA SER A 175 -18.63 22.90 24.48
C SER A 175 -19.44 22.10 23.47
N ASP A 176 -19.65 22.66 22.28
CA ASP A 176 -20.40 22.01 21.20
C ASP A 176 -19.66 20.75 20.69
N ARG A 177 -18.33 20.79 20.63
CA ARG A 177 -17.49 19.62 20.31
C ARG A 177 -17.69 18.49 21.33
N ARG A 178 -17.72 18.83 22.62
CA ARG A 178 -17.97 17.85 23.71
C ARG A 178 -19.35 17.23 23.57
N GLU A 179 -20.38 18.05 23.45
CA GLU A 179 -21.76 17.60 23.30
C GLU A 179 -21.92 16.68 22.07
N SER A 180 -21.33 17.07 20.94
CA SER A 180 -21.35 16.25 19.71
C SER A 180 -20.73 14.87 19.93
N LEU A 181 -19.60 14.79 20.63
CA LEU A 181 -18.96 13.51 20.99
C LEU A 181 -19.82 12.69 21.97
N GLU A 182 -20.48 13.33 22.93
CA GLU A 182 -21.39 12.67 23.89
C GLU A 182 -22.62 12.10 23.19
N VAL A 183 -23.19 12.83 22.22
CA VAL A 183 -24.29 12.36 21.37
C VAL A 183 -23.88 11.14 20.55
N ILE A 184 -22.72 11.21 19.88
CA ILE A 184 -22.17 10.09 19.11
C ILE A 184 -21.93 8.87 20.02
N ALA A 185 -21.31 9.07 21.18
CA ALA A 185 -21.08 8.01 22.16
C ALA A 185 -22.41 7.40 22.63
N GLY A 186 -23.42 8.22 22.90
CA GLY A 186 -24.75 7.77 23.31
C GLY A 186 -25.48 6.98 22.22
N LEU A 187 -25.32 7.33 20.95
CA LEU A 187 -25.86 6.56 19.82
C LEU A 187 -25.15 5.21 19.69
N HIS A 188 -23.82 5.19 19.77
CA HIS A 188 -23.06 3.95 19.69
C HIS A 188 -23.35 3.03 20.88
N ARG A 189 -23.45 3.53 22.13
CA ARG A 189 -23.82 2.67 23.27
C ARG A 189 -25.20 2.02 23.12
N ARG A 190 -26.13 2.65 22.39
CA ARG A 190 -27.48 2.12 22.17
C ARG A 190 -27.56 1.12 21.02
N TYR A 191 -26.82 1.34 19.93
CA TYR A 191 -26.99 0.57 18.69
C TYR A 191 -25.72 -0.11 18.18
N ASP A 192 -24.57 0.22 18.76
CA ASP A 192 -23.29 -0.46 18.58
C ASP A 192 -22.81 -0.56 17.12
N HIS A 193 -23.04 0.51 16.35
CA HIS A 193 -22.96 0.56 14.88
C HIS A 193 -21.91 1.54 14.32
N ILE A 194 -21.51 2.54 15.11
CA ILE A 194 -20.52 3.54 14.68
C ILE A 194 -19.14 2.89 14.68
N GLN A 195 -18.47 2.84 13.53
CA GLN A 195 -17.15 2.21 13.42
C GLN A 195 -16.01 3.20 13.64
N GLU A 196 -16.19 4.44 13.19
CA GLU A 196 -15.18 5.48 13.23
C GLU A 196 -15.81 6.86 13.39
N VAL A 197 -15.07 7.74 14.05
CA VAL A 197 -15.40 9.16 14.24
C VAL A 197 -14.26 10.00 13.67
N ILE A 198 -14.57 10.74 12.61
CA ILE A 198 -13.63 11.61 11.91
C ILE A 198 -13.52 12.93 12.67
N ILE A 199 -12.32 13.31 13.07
CA ILE A 199 -12.00 14.64 13.61
C ILE A 199 -11.31 15.41 12.49
N GLN A 200 -12.08 16.17 11.73
CA GLN A 200 -11.60 16.90 10.56
C GLN A 200 -11.65 18.40 10.82
N ASN A 201 -10.59 19.13 10.49
CA ASN A 201 -10.62 20.59 10.46
C ASN A 201 -11.20 21.11 9.14
N PHE A 202 -11.89 22.24 9.24
CA PHE A 202 -12.21 23.07 8.09
C PHE A 202 -10.94 23.79 7.62
N CYS A 203 -10.69 23.73 6.31
CA CYS A 203 -9.67 24.52 5.63
C CYS A 203 -10.36 25.70 4.91
N PRO A 204 -10.03 26.96 5.23
CA PRO A 204 -10.56 28.14 4.53
C PRO A 204 -10.19 28.16 3.05
N LYS A 205 -11.16 28.49 2.19
CA LYS A 205 -10.98 28.43 0.73
C LYS A 205 -11.41 29.72 0.04
N PRO A 206 -10.64 30.22 -0.94
CA PRO A 206 -11.06 31.32 -1.80
C PRO A 206 -12.43 31.05 -2.45
N GLY A 207 -13.25 32.09 -2.59
CA GLY A 207 -14.58 31.99 -3.22
C GLY A 207 -15.70 31.46 -2.31
N THR A 208 -15.39 31.15 -1.05
CA THR A 208 -16.41 30.79 -0.03
C THR A 208 -16.71 31.98 0.89
N GLU A 209 -17.88 31.98 1.54
CA GLU A 209 -18.24 33.00 2.55
C GLU A 209 -17.27 32.97 3.74
N MET A 210 -16.71 31.81 4.02
CA MET A 210 -15.78 31.56 5.13
C MET A 210 -14.30 31.63 4.72
N ASN A 211 -13.97 32.25 3.58
CA ASN A 211 -12.58 32.30 3.09
C ASN A 211 -11.58 32.92 4.09
N ALA A 212 -12.04 33.85 4.94
CA ALA A 212 -11.24 34.56 5.92
C ALA A 212 -11.48 34.08 7.37
N PHE A 213 -12.25 33.00 7.54
CA PHE A 213 -12.43 32.41 8.87
C PHE A 213 -11.14 31.74 9.34
N PRO A 214 -10.77 31.82 10.63
CA PRO A 214 -9.48 31.33 11.11
C PRO A 214 -9.35 29.80 11.12
N GLY A 215 -10.45 29.05 11.01
CA GLY A 215 -10.45 27.59 11.13
C GLY A 215 -10.05 27.11 12.53
N ALA A 216 -9.83 25.80 12.67
CA ALA A 216 -9.35 25.21 13.93
C ALA A 216 -7.83 25.23 14.01
N THR A 217 -7.28 25.58 15.17
CA THR A 217 -5.83 25.51 15.40
C THR A 217 -5.36 24.07 15.64
N LEU A 218 -4.04 23.82 15.56
CA LEU A 218 -3.49 22.51 15.97
C LEU A 218 -3.85 22.16 17.42
N GLN A 219 -3.88 23.16 18.31
CA GLN A 219 -4.27 22.94 19.70
C GLN A 219 -5.74 22.51 19.80
N ASP A 220 -6.64 23.15 19.05
CA ASP A 220 -8.05 22.76 18.98
C ASP A 220 -8.22 21.29 18.56
N ILE A 221 -7.48 20.88 17.53
CA ILE A 221 -7.52 19.50 17.02
C ILE A 221 -7.01 18.52 18.07
N GLN A 222 -5.84 18.79 18.67
CA GLN A 222 -5.26 17.93 19.70
C GLN A 222 -6.15 17.81 20.94
N GLU A 223 -6.75 18.91 21.40
CA GLU A 223 -7.71 18.91 22.51
C GLU A 223 -8.96 18.09 22.18
N THR A 224 -9.49 18.25 20.96
CA THR A 224 -10.68 17.52 20.52
C THR A 224 -10.41 16.02 20.40
N VAL A 225 -9.23 15.62 19.92
CA VAL A 225 -8.82 14.20 19.85
C VAL A 225 -8.69 13.59 21.25
N ARG A 226 -8.08 14.30 22.21
CA ARG A 226 -8.01 13.82 23.60
C ARG A 226 -9.40 13.69 24.21
N MET A 227 -10.29 14.64 23.92
CA MET A 227 -11.68 14.61 24.35
C MET A 227 -12.45 13.43 23.72
N ALA A 228 -12.26 13.18 22.43
CA ALA A 228 -12.85 12.04 21.73
C ALA A 228 -12.40 10.72 22.36
N LYS A 229 -11.11 10.58 22.68
CA LYS A 229 -10.54 9.41 23.37
C LYS A 229 -11.14 9.18 24.76
N GLU A 230 -11.51 10.25 25.47
CA GLU A 230 -12.12 10.18 26.80
C GLU A 230 -13.62 9.80 26.73
N ILE A 231 -14.35 10.33 25.75
CA ILE A 231 -15.82 10.25 25.69
C ILE A 231 -16.31 9.02 24.90
N LEU A 232 -15.65 8.72 23.78
CA LEU A 232 -16.08 7.67 22.86
C LEU A 232 -15.76 6.27 23.41
N PRO A 233 -16.64 5.28 23.20
CA PRO A 233 -16.31 3.87 23.43
C PRO A 233 -15.01 3.45 22.73
N PRO A 234 -14.17 2.59 23.37
CA PRO A 234 -12.80 2.30 22.91
C PRO A 234 -12.73 1.48 21.61
N ASP A 235 -13.86 0.92 21.17
CA ASP A 235 -13.99 0.17 19.93
C ASP A 235 -14.45 1.03 18.75
N ILE A 236 -14.70 2.32 18.96
CA ILE A 236 -14.82 3.33 17.89
C ILE A 236 -13.42 3.83 17.54
N ALA A 237 -13.06 3.75 16.27
CA ALA A 237 -11.82 4.34 15.79
C ALA A 237 -11.90 5.87 15.77
N ILE A 238 -10.84 6.54 16.23
CA ILE A 238 -10.70 8.00 16.10
C ILE A 238 -9.84 8.26 14.87
N GLN A 239 -10.46 8.84 13.85
CA GLN A 239 -9.86 9.08 12.56
C GLN A 239 -9.42 10.53 12.41
N ILE A 240 -8.27 10.76 11.77
CA ILE A 240 -7.91 12.08 11.24
C ILE A 240 -7.48 11.97 9.77
N PRO A 241 -7.95 12.87 8.87
CA PRO A 241 -7.41 12.94 7.51
C PRO A 241 -5.96 13.44 7.53
N PRO A 242 -4.97 12.63 7.10
CA PRO A 242 -3.55 12.96 7.26
C PRO A 242 -3.08 14.12 6.35
N ASN A 243 -3.84 14.45 5.31
CA ASN A 243 -3.58 15.55 4.39
C ASN A 243 -4.09 16.92 4.90
N LEU A 244 -4.99 16.94 5.90
CA LEU A 244 -5.65 18.17 6.36
C LEU A 244 -5.13 18.70 7.69
N ALA A 245 -4.38 17.87 8.43
CA ALA A 245 -3.79 18.23 9.71
C ALA A 245 -2.35 17.72 9.81
N ASP A 246 -1.56 18.30 10.71
CA ASP A 246 -0.22 17.80 11.05
C ASP A 246 -0.34 16.49 11.85
N ALA A 247 -0.61 15.40 11.13
CA ALA A 247 -0.95 14.09 11.68
C ALA A 247 0.13 13.59 12.66
N ALA A 248 1.40 13.84 12.38
CA ALA A 248 2.52 13.45 13.25
C ALA A 248 2.39 14.03 14.68
N LYS A 249 1.87 15.27 14.81
CA LYS A 249 1.65 15.92 16.11
C LYS A 249 0.33 15.52 16.77
N VAL A 250 -0.64 15.02 16.00
CA VAL A 250 -1.97 14.67 16.52
C VAL A 250 -2.06 13.19 16.89
N ILE A 251 -1.36 12.31 16.17
CA ILE A 251 -1.35 10.86 16.40
C ILE A 251 -1.15 10.49 17.89
N PRO A 252 -0.15 11.05 18.60
CA PRO A 252 0.08 10.74 20.02
C PRO A 252 -1.09 11.10 20.96
N CYS A 253 -2.04 11.91 20.50
CA CYS A 253 -3.20 12.32 21.29
C CYS A 253 -4.29 11.23 21.39
N GLY A 254 -4.26 10.21 20.53
CA GLY A 254 -5.26 9.14 20.54
C GLY A 254 -5.81 8.70 19.20
N ILE A 255 -5.20 9.09 18.09
CA ILE A 255 -5.63 8.64 16.75
C ILE A 255 -5.37 7.15 16.63
N THR A 256 -6.34 6.44 16.05
CA THR A 256 -6.23 5.01 15.74
C THR A 256 -6.43 4.74 14.26
N ASP A 257 -6.81 5.73 13.46
CA ASP A 257 -7.10 5.58 12.04
C ASP A 257 -6.75 6.84 11.21
N LEU A 258 -6.27 6.65 9.98
CA LEU A 258 -5.93 7.72 9.04
C LEU A 258 -6.95 7.85 7.90
N GLY A 259 -8.01 7.05 7.90
CA GLY A 259 -9.09 7.05 6.92
C GLY A 259 -8.73 6.35 5.62
N GLY A 260 -9.60 6.60 4.63
CA GLY A 260 -9.40 6.16 3.25
C GLY A 260 -8.46 7.08 2.48
N ILE A 261 -7.44 6.50 1.87
CA ILE A 261 -6.36 7.20 1.18
C ILE A 261 -6.30 6.70 -0.26
N SER A 262 -6.37 7.62 -1.22
CA SER A 262 -6.42 7.27 -2.63
C SER A 262 -5.06 7.43 -3.32
N PRO A 263 -4.51 6.37 -3.92
CA PRO A 263 -3.34 6.47 -4.80
C PRO A 263 -3.70 6.91 -6.23
N VAL A 264 -5.00 7.06 -6.56
CA VAL A 264 -5.47 7.25 -7.95
C VAL A 264 -6.14 8.60 -8.17
N THR A 265 -6.92 9.06 -7.18
CA THR A 265 -7.78 10.23 -7.26
C THR A 265 -7.40 11.24 -6.20
N ILE A 266 -7.51 12.53 -6.51
CA ILE A 266 -7.33 13.60 -5.52
C ILE A 266 -8.45 13.59 -4.46
N ASP A 267 -8.27 14.33 -3.38
CA ASP A 267 -9.37 14.72 -2.51
C ASP A 267 -10.21 15.78 -3.24
N TYR A 268 -11.42 15.42 -3.71
CA TYR A 268 -12.28 16.37 -4.42
C TYR A 268 -12.93 17.41 -3.50
N VAL A 269 -12.95 17.17 -2.19
CA VAL A 269 -13.42 18.14 -1.19
C VAL A 269 -12.31 19.14 -0.89
N ASN A 270 -11.06 18.67 -0.82
CA ASN A 270 -9.85 19.46 -0.55
C ASN A 270 -8.74 19.25 -1.60
N PRO A 271 -8.97 19.67 -2.86
CA PRO A 271 -8.03 19.42 -3.97
C PRO A 271 -6.65 20.04 -3.77
N GLU A 272 -6.55 21.07 -2.91
CA GLU A 272 -5.30 21.73 -2.52
C GLU A 272 -4.44 20.91 -1.54
N HIS A 273 -4.99 19.82 -0.98
CA HIS A 273 -4.34 18.96 0.01
C HIS A 273 -4.27 17.51 -0.52
N PRO A 274 -3.25 17.14 -1.30
CA PRO A 274 -3.15 15.81 -1.89
C PRO A 274 -3.01 14.71 -0.84
N TRP A 275 -3.45 13.50 -1.20
CA TRP A 275 -3.26 12.32 -0.35
C TRP A 275 -1.78 12.02 -0.17
N PRO A 276 -1.33 11.71 1.06
CA PRO A 276 0.06 11.30 1.28
C PRO A 276 0.34 9.94 0.63
N ALA A 277 1.56 9.78 0.14
CA ALA A 277 2.03 8.49 -0.35
C ALA A 277 2.17 7.48 0.81
N LEU A 278 2.24 6.18 0.49
CA LEU A 278 2.36 5.15 1.52
C LEU A 278 3.63 5.30 2.36
N GLU A 279 4.73 5.72 1.75
CA GLU A 279 6.01 6.00 2.39
C GLU A 279 5.89 7.17 3.38
N GLU A 280 5.12 8.20 3.03
CA GLU A 280 4.85 9.34 3.90
C GLU A 280 4.00 8.93 5.10
N LEU A 281 2.99 8.09 4.89
CA LEU A 281 2.19 7.52 6.00
C LEU A 281 3.08 6.74 6.97
N ARG A 282 3.99 5.91 6.46
CA ARG A 282 4.96 5.17 7.29
C ARG A 282 5.83 6.11 8.12
N ALA A 283 6.27 7.23 7.54
CA ALA A 283 7.04 8.24 8.25
C ALA A 283 6.21 8.95 9.34
N LEU A 284 4.95 9.30 9.03
CA LEU A 284 4.01 9.95 9.96
C LEU A 284 3.68 9.05 11.16
N THR A 285 3.59 7.74 10.95
CA THR A 285 3.26 6.76 12.00
C THR A 285 4.48 6.13 12.65
N LYS A 286 5.64 6.81 12.66
CA LYS A 286 6.85 6.30 13.30
C LYS A 286 6.59 6.00 14.79
N GLY A 287 6.82 4.75 15.20
CA GLY A 287 6.51 4.26 16.56
C GLY A 287 5.13 3.61 16.71
N TYR A 288 4.37 3.48 15.63
CA TYR A 288 3.08 2.78 15.56
C TYR A 288 3.14 1.69 14.49
N LEU A 289 2.25 0.71 14.58
CA LEU A 289 2.03 -0.29 13.54
C LEU A 289 1.03 0.25 12.52
N LEU A 290 1.46 0.52 11.30
CA LEU A 290 0.56 0.92 10.22
C LEU A 290 -0.07 -0.32 9.58
N LYS A 291 -1.39 -0.43 9.63
CA LYS A 291 -2.13 -1.58 9.13
C LYS A 291 -3.20 -1.18 8.13
N GLU A 292 -3.19 -1.78 6.96
CA GLU A 292 -4.29 -1.62 6.02
C GLU A 292 -5.55 -2.36 6.53
N ARG A 293 -6.73 -1.77 6.34
CA ARG A 293 -8.04 -2.34 6.65
C ARG A 293 -9.01 -2.17 5.47
N LEU A 294 -10.16 -2.84 5.57
CA LEU A 294 -11.31 -2.57 4.71
C LEU A 294 -12.12 -1.37 5.24
N CYS A 295 -12.99 -0.82 4.39
CA CYS A 295 -13.93 0.23 4.78
C CYS A 295 -14.98 -0.25 5.80
N ILE A 296 -15.25 -1.56 5.88
CA ILE A 296 -16.03 -2.19 6.94
C ILE A 296 -15.09 -2.78 8.00
N TYR A 297 -15.30 -2.44 9.27
CA TYR A 297 -14.39 -2.88 10.35
C TYR A 297 -14.58 -4.37 10.71
N PRO A 298 -13.53 -5.08 11.16
CA PRO A 298 -13.58 -6.52 11.45
C PRO A 298 -14.68 -6.96 12.42
N LYS A 299 -15.06 -6.10 13.37
CA LYS A 299 -16.17 -6.35 14.31
C LYS A 299 -17.50 -6.58 13.57
N TYR A 300 -17.79 -5.76 12.57
CA TYR A 300 -19.03 -5.79 11.81
C TYR A 300 -19.06 -6.92 10.78
N ILE A 301 -17.90 -7.25 10.19
CA ILE A 301 -17.72 -8.44 9.36
C ILE A 301 -18.07 -9.70 10.18
N ARG A 302 -17.50 -9.86 11.38
CA ARG A 302 -17.79 -11.01 12.25
C ARG A 302 -19.26 -11.13 12.66
N ARG A 303 -19.97 -10.00 12.76
CA ARG A 303 -21.40 -9.97 13.07
C ARG A 303 -22.31 -10.20 11.87
N GLY A 304 -21.75 -10.21 10.65
CA GLY A 304 -22.53 -10.30 9.42
C GLY A 304 -23.35 -9.04 9.13
N TRP A 305 -22.90 -7.87 9.58
CA TRP A 305 -23.58 -6.58 9.36
C TRP A 305 -23.25 -6.02 7.98
N PHE A 306 -23.55 -6.81 6.96
CA PHE A 306 -23.41 -6.49 5.55
C PHE A 306 -24.34 -7.40 4.75
N HIS A 307 -24.78 -6.93 3.59
CA HIS A 307 -25.64 -7.74 2.75
C HIS A 307 -24.91 -8.96 2.16
N PRO A 308 -25.53 -10.15 2.04
CA PRO A 308 -24.85 -11.38 1.58
C PRO A 308 -24.13 -11.24 0.22
N ARG A 309 -24.58 -10.34 -0.65
CA ARG A 309 -23.92 -10.04 -1.94
C ARG A 309 -22.48 -9.55 -1.79
N LEU A 310 -22.12 -8.95 -0.65
CA LEU A 310 -20.77 -8.43 -0.40
C LEU A 310 -19.81 -9.48 0.15
N ARG A 311 -20.31 -10.67 0.54
CA ARG A 311 -19.54 -11.68 1.28
C ARG A 311 -18.26 -12.10 0.56
N ASP A 312 -18.35 -12.39 -0.74
CA ASP A 312 -17.22 -12.92 -1.50
C ASP A 312 -16.19 -11.82 -1.77
N CYS A 313 -16.64 -10.60 -2.04
CA CYS A 313 -15.79 -9.43 -2.17
C CYS A 313 -15.04 -9.13 -0.86
N ILE A 314 -15.73 -9.13 0.29
CA ILE A 314 -15.12 -8.97 1.61
C ILE A 314 -14.05 -10.04 1.85
N LYS A 315 -14.36 -11.32 1.65
CA LYS A 315 -13.38 -12.40 1.86
C LYS A 315 -12.15 -12.27 0.97
N SER A 316 -12.35 -11.97 -0.31
CA SER A 316 -11.28 -11.77 -1.27
C SER A 316 -10.37 -10.61 -0.85
N LEU A 317 -10.96 -9.50 -0.43
CA LEU A 317 -10.21 -8.31 -0.01
C LEU A 317 -9.57 -8.46 1.37
N GLU A 318 -10.19 -9.18 2.33
CA GLU A 318 -9.54 -9.54 3.60
C GLU A 318 -8.28 -10.36 3.33
N HIS A 319 -8.34 -11.31 2.39
CA HIS A 319 -7.16 -12.07 1.96
C HIS A 319 -6.13 -11.16 1.28
N ALA A 320 -6.54 -10.29 0.35
CA ALA A 320 -5.61 -9.37 -0.33
C ALA A 320 -4.91 -8.42 0.65
N VAL A 321 -5.65 -7.81 1.58
CA VAL A 321 -5.09 -6.96 2.65
C VAL A 321 -4.15 -7.76 3.55
N HIS A 322 -4.51 -8.99 3.90
CA HIS A 322 -3.65 -9.86 4.69
C HIS A 322 -2.34 -10.21 3.96
N MET A 323 -2.42 -10.50 2.66
CA MET A 323 -1.26 -10.81 1.81
C MET A 323 -0.34 -9.59 1.61
N ARG A 324 -0.90 -8.37 1.55
CA ARG A 324 -0.11 -7.13 1.56
C ARG A 324 0.63 -6.90 2.89
N GLY A 325 0.16 -7.53 3.97
CA GLY A 325 0.84 -7.57 5.26
C GLY A 325 0.63 -6.34 6.14
N THR A 326 0.79 -6.53 7.45
CA THR A 326 1.04 -5.44 8.41
C THR A 326 2.44 -4.89 8.13
N PHE A 327 2.54 -3.63 7.72
CA PHE A 327 3.84 -3.02 7.48
C PHE A 327 4.49 -2.67 8.82
N VAL A 328 5.29 -3.61 9.33
CA VAL A 328 6.22 -3.36 10.43
C VAL A 328 7.62 -3.44 9.83
N ILE A 329 8.16 -2.29 9.40
CA ILE A 329 9.60 -2.16 9.29
C ILE A 329 10.05 -1.55 10.62
N PRO A 330 10.62 -2.35 11.56
CA PRO A 330 11.21 -1.84 12.77
C PRO A 330 12.08 -0.60 12.50
N ALA A 331 12.06 0.38 13.41
CA ALA A 331 12.79 1.64 13.23
C ALA A 331 14.31 1.45 13.05
N LYS A 332 14.85 0.27 13.38
CA LYS A 332 16.26 -0.09 13.21
C LYS A 332 16.36 -1.44 12.49
N PRO A 333 17.17 -1.57 11.43
CA PRO A 333 17.46 -2.87 10.82
C PRO A 333 18.23 -3.78 11.80
N LEU A 334 18.00 -5.08 11.69
CA LEU A 334 18.83 -6.11 12.33
C LEU A 334 20.23 -6.10 11.73
N TYR A 335 20.29 -5.93 10.41
CA TYR A 335 21.52 -5.88 9.64
C TYR A 335 21.32 -4.95 8.46
N GLU A 336 22.33 -4.12 8.21
CA GLU A 336 22.33 -3.17 7.10
C GLU A 336 23.53 -3.50 6.20
N GLY A 337 23.25 -4.11 5.04
CA GLY A 337 24.25 -4.46 4.06
C GLY A 337 24.54 -3.31 3.10
N LYS A 338 25.28 -3.59 2.03
CA LYS A 338 25.66 -2.59 0.99
C LYS A 338 24.47 -2.11 0.14
N ALA A 339 23.50 -2.99 -0.11
CA ALA A 339 22.35 -2.70 -0.98
C ALA A 339 20.98 -3.08 -0.38
N LYS A 340 20.96 -3.68 0.81
CA LYS A 340 19.75 -4.25 1.42
C LYS A 340 19.74 -3.97 2.92
N SER A 341 18.55 -3.73 3.47
CA SER A 341 18.33 -3.64 4.90
C SER A 341 17.43 -4.79 5.35
N VAL A 342 17.85 -5.50 6.39
CA VAL A 342 17.14 -6.67 6.92
C VAL A 342 16.52 -6.30 8.27
N TYR A 343 15.24 -6.60 8.43
CA TYR A 343 14.46 -6.29 9.62
C TYR A 343 13.76 -7.53 10.18
N SER A 344 13.43 -7.50 11.46
CA SER A 344 12.58 -8.52 12.09
C SER A 344 11.15 -8.42 11.59
N SER A 345 10.52 -9.56 11.28
CA SER A 345 9.06 -9.68 11.09
C SER A 345 8.34 -9.87 12.43
N GLU A 346 7.01 -9.73 12.44
CA GLU A 346 6.14 -10.16 13.55
C GLU A 346 6.18 -11.69 13.74
N ASN A 347 6.39 -12.43 12.64
CA ASN A 347 6.64 -13.87 12.70
C ASN A 347 8.14 -14.11 12.99
N PRO A 348 8.51 -14.79 14.09
CA PRO A 348 9.90 -15.04 14.44
C PRO A 348 10.66 -15.87 13.39
N ASP A 349 9.96 -16.68 12.58
CA ASP A 349 10.54 -17.49 11.52
C ASP A 349 10.71 -16.73 10.19
N GLU A 350 10.32 -15.46 10.15
CA GLU A 350 10.43 -14.58 9.00
C GLU A 350 11.33 -13.36 9.26
N LEU A 351 11.87 -12.82 8.18
CA LEU A 351 12.60 -11.58 8.08
C LEU A 351 12.01 -10.73 6.96
N ILE A 352 12.17 -9.42 7.06
CA ILE A 352 11.79 -8.46 6.02
C ILE A 352 13.07 -7.92 5.41
N VAL A 353 13.22 -8.06 4.10
CA VAL A 353 14.39 -7.60 3.33
C VAL A 353 13.95 -6.47 2.41
N VAL A 354 14.43 -5.27 2.69
CA VAL A 354 14.19 -4.07 1.87
C VAL A 354 15.37 -3.90 0.91
N PHE A 355 15.10 -3.87 -0.39
CA PHE A 355 16.07 -3.60 -1.43
C PHE A 355 16.21 -2.10 -1.57
N ARG A 356 17.41 -1.58 -1.29
CA ARG A 356 17.68 -0.14 -1.37
C ARG A 356 18.11 0.26 -2.77
N ASN A 357 18.01 1.57 -3.02
CA ASN A 357 18.45 2.19 -4.26
C ASN A 357 19.97 2.41 -4.34
N ASP A 358 20.72 2.03 -3.30
CA ASP A 358 22.18 2.12 -3.28
C ASP A 358 22.82 1.09 -4.21
N MET A 359 23.87 1.53 -4.88
CA MET A 359 24.69 0.69 -5.74
C MET A 359 26.18 0.95 -5.51
N THR A 360 26.86 -0.09 -5.05
CA THR A 360 28.29 -0.05 -4.73
C THR A 360 29.13 -0.87 -5.70
N ALA A 361 30.30 -0.36 -6.11
CA ALA A 361 31.30 -1.10 -6.88
C ALA A 361 32.70 -1.00 -6.24
N PHE A 362 33.61 -1.90 -6.62
CA PHE A 362 35.00 -1.95 -6.14
C PHE A 362 35.10 -1.91 -4.61
N ASN A 363 34.43 -2.84 -3.91
CA ASN A 363 34.40 -2.92 -2.45
C ASN A 363 33.99 -1.63 -1.74
N GLY A 364 33.08 -0.86 -2.35
CA GLY A 364 32.51 0.35 -1.74
C GLY A 364 33.23 1.65 -2.12
N VAL A 365 34.30 1.58 -2.91
CA VAL A 365 35.02 2.77 -3.41
C VAL A 365 34.11 3.63 -4.31
N LYS A 366 33.23 3.01 -5.08
CA LYS A 366 32.22 3.71 -5.90
C LYS A 366 30.84 3.47 -5.28
N HIS A 367 30.10 4.54 -4.96
CA HIS A 367 28.78 4.48 -4.35
C HIS A 367 27.87 5.57 -4.91
N ASP A 368 26.74 5.16 -5.47
CA ASP A 368 25.71 6.05 -6.02
C ASP A 368 24.32 5.52 -5.67
N GLN A 369 23.30 6.39 -5.77
CA GLN A 369 21.90 6.01 -5.60
C GLN A 369 21.15 6.16 -6.91
N PHE A 370 20.41 5.12 -7.28
CA PHE A 370 19.60 5.12 -8.48
C PHE A 370 18.15 4.86 -8.13
N THR A 371 17.29 5.85 -8.40
CA THR A 371 15.85 5.70 -8.25
C THR A 371 15.38 4.43 -8.93
N ASP A 372 14.49 3.70 -8.26
CA ASP A 372 13.83 2.49 -8.77
C ASP A 372 14.67 1.20 -8.74
N LYS A 373 15.98 1.29 -8.49
CA LYS A 373 16.88 0.12 -8.45
C LYS A 373 16.44 -0.96 -7.47
N GLY A 374 16.00 -0.57 -6.28
CA GLY A 374 15.51 -1.49 -5.25
C GLY A 374 14.30 -2.29 -5.74
N ARG A 375 13.31 -1.61 -6.33
CA ARG A 375 12.12 -2.23 -6.93
C ARG A 375 12.49 -3.22 -8.03
N LEU A 376 13.38 -2.82 -8.95
CA LEU A 376 13.77 -3.67 -10.09
C LEU A 376 14.43 -4.97 -9.63
N ASN A 377 15.38 -4.88 -8.68
CA ASN A 377 16.06 -6.06 -8.13
C ASN A 377 15.12 -6.96 -7.32
N ALA A 378 14.24 -6.38 -6.50
CA ALA A 378 13.27 -7.15 -5.73
C ALA A 378 12.29 -7.91 -6.65
N THR A 379 11.86 -7.27 -7.74
CA THR A 379 10.99 -7.87 -8.76
C THR A 379 11.69 -9.05 -9.46
N ALA A 380 12.94 -8.87 -9.88
CA ALA A 380 13.72 -9.95 -10.51
C ALA A 380 13.93 -11.11 -9.52
N SER A 381 14.26 -10.79 -8.27
CA SER A 381 14.51 -11.77 -7.22
C SER A 381 13.25 -12.58 -6.87
N GLU A 382 12.08 -11.94 -6.75
CA GLU A 382 10.81 -12.68 -6.61
C GLU A 382 10.62 -13.65 -7.77
N PHE A 383 10.77 -13.18 -9.00
CA PHE A 383 10.53 -13.99 -10.19
C PHE A 383 11.42 -15.23 -10.22
N PHE A 384 12.73 -15.07 -10.04
CA PHE A 384 13.66 -16.19 -10.06
C PHE A 384 13.49 -17.13 -8.87
N MET A 385 13.24 -16.61 -7.67
CA MET A 385 13.01 -17.47 -6.50
C MET A 385 11.78 -18.36 -6.71
N ARG A 386 10.67 -17.81 -7.21
CA ARG A 386 9.46 -18.59 -7.54
C ARG A 386 9.73 -19.64 -8.62
N MET A 387 10.44 -19.28 -9.69
CA MET A 387 10.80 -20.21 -10.75
C MET A 387 11.68 -21.36 -10.23
N LEU A 388 12.64 -21.07 -9.36
CA LEU A 388 13.51 -22.09 -8.80
C LEU A 388 12.74 -23.03 -7.84
N GLU A 389 11.74 -22.50 -7.11
CA GLU A 389 10.84 -23.33 -6.30
C GLU A 389 10.00 -24.29 -7.14
N THR A 390 9.51 -23.88 -8.31
CA THR A 390 8.80 -24.80 -9.22
C THR A 390 9.69 -25.93 -9.73
N GLU A 391 11.00 -25.70 -9.82
CA GLU A 391 12.01 -26.70 -10.15
C GLU A 391 12.47 -27.52 -8.92
N GLY A 392 11.84 -27.34 -7.76
CA GLY A 392 12.15 -28.05 -6.53
C GLY A 392 13.46 -27.63 -5.87
N ILE A 393 13.88 -26.37 -6.05
CA ILE A 393 15.00 -25.78 -5.30
C ILE A 393 14.40 -24.97 -4.14
N PRO A 394 14.65 -25.34 -2.88
CA PRO A 394 14.11 -24.62 -1.74
C PRO A 394 14.75 -23.23 -1.61
N THR A 395 13.92 -22.19 -1.53
CA THR A 395 14.39 -20.80 -1.35
C THR A 395 13.91 -20.23 -0.02
N HIS A 396 14.52 -19.12 0.40
CA HIS A 396 14.04 -18.37 1.55
C HIS A 396 12.81 -17.51 1.23
N PHE A 397 12.40 -17.37 -0.04
CA PHE A 397 11.35 -16.43 -0.39
C PHE A 397 10.00 -16.91 0.15
N VAL A 398 9.20 -15.98 0.67
CA VAL A 398 7.84 -16.28 1.15
C VAL A 398 6.82 -15.46 0.35
N ARG A 399 6.99 -14.14 0.31
CA ARG A 399 6.10 -13.21 -0.40
C ARG A 399 6.75 -11.84 -0.59
N MET A 400 6.24 -11.04 -1.52
CA MET A 400 6.49 -9.60 -1.53
C MET A 400 5.57 -8.90 -0.55
N SER A 401 6.08 -7.95 0.22
CA SER A 401 5.25 -7.03 1.03
C SER A 401 5.13 -5.65 0.40
N ALA A 402 6.12 -5.22 -0.39
CA ALA A 402 6.09 -3.97 -1.15
C ALA A 402 6.89 -4.14 -2.45
N PRO A 403 6.81 -3.22 -3.43
CA PRO A 403 7.53 -3.37 -4.71
C PRO A 403 9.04 -3.57 -4.57
N ASP A 404 9.64 -3.09 -3.49
CA ASP A 404 11.06 -3.18 -3.15
C ASP A 404 11.36 -4.07 -1.93
N THR A 405 10.36 -4.80 -1.41
CA THR A 405 10.48 -5.48 -0.11
C THR A 405 9.99 -6.92 -0.16
N MET A 406 10.89 -7.85 0.15
CA MET A 406 10.61 -9.29 0.29
C MET A 406 10.42 -9.67 1.76
N VAL A 407 9.44 -10.52 2.04
CA VAL A 407 9.40 -11.33 3.26
C VAL A 407 10.05 -12.67 2.98
N VAL A 408 11.00 -13.04 3.82
CA VAL A 408 11.83 -14.23 3.64
C VAL A 408 11.86 -15.07 4.91
N ARG A 409 12.08 -16.37 4.78
CA ARG A 409 12.38 -17.29 5.88
C ARG A 409 13.66 -16.85 6.55
N ARG A 410 13.66 -16.82 7.88
CA ARG A 410 14.87 -16.61 8.68
C ARG A 410 15.81 -17.80 8.48
N LEU A 411 17.01 -17.51 7.98
CA LEU A 411 18.08 -18.48 7.81
C LEU A 411 19.29 -18.11 8.68
N GLU A 412 20.00 -19.14 9.15
CA GLU A 412 21.39 -19.01 9.58
C GLU A 412 22.27 -19.04 8.34
N MET A 413 22.81 -17.88 7.94
CA MET A 413 23.57 -17.76 6.70
C MET A 413 24.91 -18.48 6.79
N ILE A 414 25.22 -19.27 5.76
CA ILE A 414 26.53 -19.89 5.59
C ILE A 414 27.47 -18.80 5.04
N PRO A 415 28.64 -18.53 5.65
CA PRO A 415 29.53 -17.41 5.27
C PRO A 415 30.33 -17.72 4.00
N LEU A 416 29.66 -18.15 2.92
CA LEU A 416 30.24 -18.53 1.64
C LEU A 416 29.48 -17.87 0.50
N GLU A 417 30.23 -17.28 -0.42
CA GLU A 417 29.75 -16.80 -1.71
C GLU A 417 30.00 -17.88 -2.77
N VAL A 418 28.94 -18.54 -3.23
CA VAL A 418 29.04 -19.66 -4.18
C VAL A 418 28.81 -19.12 -5.58
N ILE A 419 29.87 -19.07 -6.38
CA ILE A 419 29.87 -18.44 -7.70
C ILE A 419 29.92 -19.52 -8.78
N VAL A 420 28.95 -19.49 -9.70
CA VAL A 420 28.93 -20.40 -10.86
C VAL A 420 29.28 -19.59 -12.12
N ARG A 421 30.24 -20.09 -12.90
CA ARG A 421 30.75 -19.44 -14.11
C ARG A 421 30.52 -20.33 -15.32
N ASN A 422 29.89 -19.80 -16.36
CA ASN A 422 29.74 -20.44 -17.67
C ASN A 422 30.76 -19.89 -18.67
N ILE A 423 31.12 -18.61 -18.53
CA ILE A 423 32.06 -17.89 -19.38
C ILE A 423 33.07 -17.19 -18.47
N ALA A 424 34.34 -17.15 -18.88
CA ALA A 424 35.39 -16.46 -18.14
C ALA A 424 35.18 -14.93 -18.18
N ALA A 425 34.99 -14.32 -17.01
CA ALA A 425 34.84 -12.88 -16.84
C ALA A 425 35.22 -12.43 -15.42
N GLY A 426 35.27 -11.12 -15.20
CA GLY A 426 35.38 -10.51 -13.88
C GLY A 426 36.66 -10.89 -13.12
N SER A 427 36.53 -11.43 -11.91
CA SER A 427 37.70 -11.80 -11.08
C SER A 427 38.48 -13.00 -11.61
N MET A 428 37.87 -13.85 -12.43
CA MET A 428 38.52 -15.05 -12.98
C MET A 428 39.64 -14.67 -13.96
N THR A 429 39.38 -13.75 -14.89
CA THR A 429 40.35 -13.30 -15.92
C THR A 429 41.49 -12.47 -15.33
N LYS A 430 41.28 -11.90 -14.12
CA LYS A 430 42.34 -11.21 -13.37
C LYS A 430 43.26 -12.18 -12.62
N LYS A 431 42.72 -13.31 -12.16
CA LYS A 431 43.44 -14.28 -11.30
C LYS A 431 44.12 -15.39 -12.11
N TYR A 432 43.58 -15.74 -13.28
CA TYR A 432 44.02 -16.88 -14.07
C TYR A 432 44.31 -16.46 -15.53
N PRO A 433 45.22 -17.15 -16.23
CA PRO A 433 45.57 -16.85 -17.62
C PRO A 433 44.48 -17.34 -18.58
N VAL A 434 43.31 -16.72 -18.52
CA VAL A 434 42.14 -16.99 -19.37
C VAL A 434 41.56 -15.66 -19.86
N ASP A 435 41.30 -15.58 -21.16
CA ASP A 435 40.76 -14.38 -21.78
C ASP A 435 39.27 -14.19 -21.46
N GLU A 436 38.84 -12.94 -21.31
CA GLU A 436 37.44 -12.59 -21.10
C GLU A 436 36.59 -13.02 -22.30
N GLY A 437 35.44 -13.63 -22.03
CA GLY A 437 34.55 -14.19 -23.07
C GLY A 437 34.86 -15.64 -23.44
N THR A 438 35.91 -16.26 -22.88
CA THR A 438 36.17 -17.69 -23.08
C THR A 438 35.02 -18.54 -22.54
N VAL A 439 34.34 -19.28 -23.40
CA VAL A 439 33.32 -20.26 -23.01
C VAL A 439 34.00 -21.44 -22.34
N LEU A 440 33.56 -21.79 -21.13
CA LEU A 440 34.15 -22.88 -20.36
C LEU A 440 33.54 -24.22 -20.78
N ASP A 441 34.37 -25.26 -20.91
CA ASP A 441 33.95 -26.62 -21.30
C ASP A 441 32.89 -27.22 -20.35
N ARG A 442 32.85 -26.73 -19.11
CA ARG A 442 31.82 -27.04 -18.12
C ARG A 442 31.63 -25.85 -17.17
N PRO A 443 30.44 -25.70 -16.55
CA PRO A 443 30.25 -24.70 -15.50
C PRO A 443 31.24 -24.92 -14.35
N VAL A 444 31.92 -23.85 -13.94
CA VAL A 444 32.89 -23.86 -12.84
C VAL A 444 32.24 -23.28 -11.60
N VAL A 445 32.34 -23.99 -10.48
CA VAL A 445 31.94 -23.50 -9.16
C VAL A 445 33.18 -23.03 -8.41
N THR A 446 33.26 -21.74 -8.13
CA THR A 446 34.26 -21.14 -7.22
C THR A 446 33.57 -20.67 -5.95
N ILE A 447 34.24 -20.80 -4.81
CA ILE A 447 33.67 -20.39 -3.52
C ILE A 447 34.61 -19.35 -2.90
N ASP A 448 34.05 -18.22 -2.50
CA ASP A 448 34.75 -17.19 -1.75
C ASP A 448 34.21 -17.19 -0.30
N TYR A 449 35.11 -17.03 0.68
CA TYR A 449 34.73 -16.89 2.09
C TYR A 449 34.28 -15.47 2.36
N LYS A 450 33.07 -15.28 2.89
CA LYS A 450 32.47 -13.96 3.07
C LYS A 450 33.12 -13.22 4.24
N ASP A 451 34.03 -12.30 3.94
CA ASP A 451 34.83 -11.55 4.89
C ASP A 451 35.28 -10.23 4.26
N ASP A 452 34.50 -9.17 4.47
CA ASP A 452 34.75 -7.84 3.93
C ASP A 452 36.12 -7.27 4.36
N GLU A 453 36.62 -7.61 5.57
CA GLU A 453 37.92 -7.13 6.07
C GLU A 453 39.08 -7.75 5.30
N ARG A 454 38.90 -8.99 4.84
CA ARG A 454 39.91 -9.76 4.08
C ARG A 454 39.65 -9.78 2.57
N GLY A 455 38.65 -9.03 2.12
CA GLY A 455 38.33 -8.88 0.70
C GLY A 455 37.82 -10.17 0.05
N ASP A 456 37.02 -10.95 0.79
CA ASP A 456 36.35 -12.16 0.33
C ASP A 456 37.31 -13.19 -0.33
N PRO A 457 38.26 -13.78 0.42
CA PRO A 457 39.27 -14.65 -0.16
C PRO A 457 38.66 -15.95 -0.71
N MET A 458 39.19 -16.41 -1.84
CA MET A 458 38.79 -17.71 -2.41
C MET A 458 39.18 -18.85 -1.46
N ILE A 459 38.24 -19.76 -1.22
CA ILE A 459 38.38 -20.88 -0.30
C ILE A 459 38.09 -22.20 -1.05
N ASN A 460 38.86 -23.25 -0.73
CA ASN A 460 38.66 -24.57 -1.31
C ASN A 460 37.89 -25.49 -0.35
N ASP A 461 37.52 -26.67 -0.84
CA ASP A 461 36.75 -27.66 -0.09
C ASP A 461 37.41 -28.06 1.22
N ASP A 462 38.73 -28.29 1.21
CA ASP A 462 39.48 -28.70 2.41
C ASP A 462 39.38 -27.64 3.52
N LEU A 463 39.55 -26.36 3.17
CA LEU A 463 39.43 -25.27 4.14
C LEU A 463 38.00 -25.12 4.65
N ILE A 464 36.98 -25.30 3.79
CA ILE A 464 35.57 -25.29 4.20
C ILE A 464 35.29 -26.38 5.24
N LEU A 465 35.82 -27.59 5.02
CA LEU A 465 35.64 -28.75 5.91
C LEU A 465 36.43 -28.59 7.22
N VAL A 466 37.69 -28.14 7.14
CA VAL A 466 38.57 -27.95 8.30
C VAL A 466 38.10 -26.80 9.19
N PHE A 467 37.57 -25.73 8.62
CA PHE A 467 36.97 -24.63 9.38
C PHE A 467 35.54 -24.95 9.85
N HIS A 468 35.03 -26.14 9.53
CA HIS A 468 33.70 -26.61 9.92
C HIS A 468 32.58 -25.65 9.47
N ILE A 469 32.77 -24.98 8.33
CA ILE A 469 31.75 -24.11 7.75
C ILE A 469 30.60 -24.96 7.20
N LEU A 470 30.94 -26.06 6.53
CA LEU A 470 30.03 -27.11 6.09
C LEU A 470 30.68 -28.48 6.32
N ASN A 471 29.85 -29.50 6.50
CA ASN A 471 30.31 -30.88 6.38
C ASN A 471 30.34 -31.34 4.90
N ALA A 472 30.87 -32.54 4.63
CA ALA A 472 31.04 -33.05 3.27
C ALA A 472 29.72 -33.23 2.50
N GLU A 473 28.66 -33.68 3.18
CA GLU A 473 27.33 -33.85 2.58
C GLU A 473 26.71 -32.50 2.23
N GLU A 474 26.79 -31.53 3.16
CA GLU A 474 26.26 -30.19 2.97
C GLU A 474 27.01 -29.44 1.86
N LEU A 475 28.34 -29.53 1.80
CA LEU A 475 29.15 -28.92 0.73
C LEU A 475 28.78 -29.51 -0.64
N THR A 476 28.61 -30.83 -0.72
CA THR A 476 28.16 -31.50 -1.94
C THR A 476 26.79 -30.98 -2.36
N LYS A 477 25.83 -30.93 -1.41
CA LYS A 477 24.48 -30.44 -1.65
C LYS A 477 24.45 -28.98 -2.12
N VAL A 478 25.26 -28.10 -1.52
CA VAL A 478 25.38 -26.69 -1.94
C VAL A 478 25.87 -26.59 -3.39
N LYS A 479 26.91 -27.35 -3.76
CA LYS A 479 27.44 -27.36 -5.13
C LYS A 479 26.43 -27.91 -6.14
N GLU A 480 25.75 -29.00 -5.80
CA GLU A 480 24.70 -29.58 -6.63
C GLU A 480 23.53 -28.61 -6.84
N MET A 481 23.07 -27.95 -5.76
CA MET A 481 22.04 -26.92 -5.85
C MET A 481 22.49 -25.76 -6.74
N ALA A 482 23.72 -25.26 -6.59
CA ALA A 482 24.25 -24.18 -7.42
C ALA A 482 24.31 -24.56 -8.91
N LEU A 483 24.72 -25.78 -9.24
CA LEU A 483 24.72 -26.29 -10.61
C LEU A 483 23.31 -26.51 -11.16
N LYS A 484 22.35 -26.91 -10.31
CA LYS A 484 20.94 -27.03 -10.69
C LYS A 484 20.34 -25.65 -10.98
N VAL A 485 20.58 -24.66 -10.12
CA VAL A 485 20.21 -23.25 -10.37
C VAL A 485 20.80 -22.78 -11.70
N ASN A 486 22.09 -23.04 -11.96
CA ASN A 486 22.72 -22.67 -13.23
C ASN A 486 22.00 -23.29 -14.44
N LYS A 487 21.66 -24.57 -14.37
CA LYS A 487 20.97 -25.26 -15.47
C LYS A 487 19.62 -24.60 -15.79
N VAL A 488 18.84 -24.27 -14.76
CA VAL A 488 17.53 -23.61 -14.90
C VAL A 488 17.70 -22.21 -15.47
N LEU A 489 18.50 -21.36 -14.81
CA LEU A 489 18.67 -19.97 -15.22
C LEU A 489 19.30 -19.85 -16.61
N ARG A 490 20.31 -20.67 -16.94
CA ARG A 490 20.95 -20.65 -18.26
C ARG A 490 19.96 -21.00 -19.37
N GLY A 491 19.11 -22.00 -19.17
CA GLY A 491 18.06 -22.35 -20.13
C GLY A 491 17.08 -21.20 -20.33
N PHE A 492 16.57 -20.64 -19.24
CA PHE A 492 15.62 -19.54 -19.27
C PHE A 492 16.18 -18.27 -19.92
N PHE A 493 17.39 -17.83 -19.53
CA PHE A 493 17.99 -16.63 -20.12
C PHE A 493 18.29 -16.80 -21.62
N ASP A 494 18.61 -18.01 -22.06
CA ASP A 494 18.83 -18.30 -23.48
C ASP A 494 17.57 -18.01 -24.32
N GLU A 495 16.39 -18.37 -23.80
CA GLU A 495 15.07 -18.08 -24.39
C GLU A 495 14.76 -16.56 -24.38
N CYS A 496 15.23 -15.85 -23.36
CA CYS A 496 15.09 -14.39 -23.26
C CYS A 496 16.11 -13.61 -24.12
N GLY A 497 16.97 -14.29 -24.88
CA GLY A 497 18.02 -13.64 -25.67
C GLY A 497 19.12 -12.99 -24.81
N ILE A 498 19.40 -13.57 -23.64
CA ILE A 498 20.41 -13.11 -22.69
C ILE A 498 21.40 -14.27 -22.42
N THR A 499 22.68 -13.97 -22.42
CA THR A 499 23.75 -14.90 -22.05
C THR A 499 24.04 -14.77 -20.55
N LEU A 500 23.82 -15.85 -19.79
CA LEU A 500 24.21 -15.94 -18.37
C LEU A 500 25.71 -16.29 -18.24
N VAL A 501 26.53 -15.28 -17.99
CA VAL A 501 28.00 -15.38 -17.95
C VAL A 501 28.46 -16.04 -16.66
N ASP A 502 28.08 -15.46 -15.53
CA ASP A 502 28.28 -15.99 -14.19
C ASP A 502 27.25 -15.40 -13.21
N PHE A 503 27.13 -15.99 -12.03
CA PHE A 503 26.31 -15.47 -10.95
C PHE A 503 26.78 -15.97 -9.59
N LYS A 504 26.39 -15.24 -8.55
CA LYS A 504 26.72 -15.52 -7.15
C LYS A 504 25.46 -15.89 -6.37
N LEU A 505 25.54 -16.96 -5.58
CA LEU A 505 24.51 -17.39 -4.64
C LEU A 505 25.03 -17.36 -3.21
N GLU A 506 24.13 -17.13 -2.26
CA GLU A 506 24.37 -17.32 -0.83
C GLU A 506 23.33 -18.31 -0.29
N PHE A 507 23.76 -19.20 0.60
CA PHE A 507 22.90 -20.24 1.17
C PHE A 507 22.79 -20.07 2.69
N GLY A 508 21.71 -20.58 3.27
CA GLY A 508 21.55 -20.62 4.71
C GLY A 508 20.77 -21.84 5.18
N LYS A 509 20.85 -22.11 6.48
CA LYS A 509 20.21 -23.25 7.12
C LYS A 509 18.99 -22.83 7.92
N SER A 510 17.94 -23.63 7.89
CA SER A 510 16.81 -23.54 8.81
C SER A 510 16.23 -24.92 9.04
N ALA A 511 16.09 -25.31 10.30
CA ALA A 511 15.64 -26.64 10.73
C ALA A 511 16.35 -27.80 9.98
N GLY A 512 17.68 -27.71 9.82
CA GLY A 512 18.50 -28.74 9.15
C GLY A 512 18.39 -28.78 7.63
N THR A 513 17.58 -27.92 7.02
CA THR A 513 17.46 -27.80 5.55
C THR A 513 18.27 -26.62 5.03
N ILE A 514 18.98 -26.83 3.92
CA ILE A 514 19.69 -25.77 3.18
C ILE A 514 18.73 -25.12 2.20
N TYR A 515 18.62 -23.81 2.29
CA TYR A 515 17.83 -22.97 1.40
C TYR A 515 18.74 -22.03 0.63
N LEU A 516 18.36 -21.72 -0.60
CA LEU A 516 18.89 -20.58 -1.33
C LEU A 516 18.39 -19.28 -0.68
N GLY A 517 19.31 -18.40 -0.29
CA GLY A 517 19.01 -17.13 0.39
C GLY A 517 19.39 -15.89 -0.43
N ASP A 518 19.54 -14.77 0.29
CA ASP A 518 19.92 -13.46 -0.24
C ASP A 518 19.05 -12.93 -1.40
N GLU A 519 19.60 -12.83 -2.62
CA GLU A 519 18.89 -12.35 -3.81
C GLU A 519 19.38 -13.05 -5.09
N ILE A 520 18.52 -13.08 -6.11
CA ILE A 520 18.94 -13.31 -7.51
C ILE A 520 18.48 -12.11 -8.33
N SER A 521 19.42 -11.25 -8.73
CA SER A 521 19.10 -10.01 -9.43
C SER A 521 20.23 -9.60 -10.37
N MET A 522 20.05 -8.49 -11.07
CA MET A 522 21.06 -7.91 -11.96
C MET A 522 22.30 -7.40 -11.18
N ASP A 523 22.24 -7.30 -9.84
CA ASP A 523 23.41 -7.02 -8.99
C ASP A 523 24.26 -8.28 -8.71
N SER A 524 23.63 -9.47 -8.69
CA SER A 524 24.28 -10.75 -8.33
C SER A 524 24.60 -11.65 -9.53
N MET A 525 24.24 -11.23 -10.74
CA MET A 525 24.49 -11.94 -11.99
C MET A 525 25.30 -11.07 -12.96
N ARG A 526 26.05 -11.71 -13.86
CA ARG A 526 26.63 -11.10 -15.06
C ARG A 526 25.85 -11.59 -16.28
N LEU A 527 25.25 -10.65 -16.99
CA LEU A 527 24.29 -10.88 -18.06
C LEU A 527 24.73 -10.10 -19.29
N TRP A 528 24.92 -10.79 -20.42
CA TRP A 528 25.23 -10.13 -21.70
C TRP A 528 24.07 -10.28 -22.67
N ASP A 529 23.81 -9.25 -23.46
CA ASP A 529 22.90 -9.38 -24.60
C ASP A 529 23.46 -10.43 -25.58
N LYS A 530 22.62 -11.38 -26.01
CA LYS A 530 23.05 -12.49 -26.86
C LYS A 530 23.46 -12.05 -28.28
N VAL A 531 22.95 -10.91 -28.75
CA VAL A 531 23.22 -10.38 -30.09
C VAL A 531 24.36 -9.37 -30.06
N THR A 532 24.32 -8.39 -29.15
CA THR A 532 25.30 -7.29 -29.11
C THR A 532 26.51 -7.59 -28.23
N GLY A 533 26.40 -8.52 -27.29
CA GLY A 533 27.43 -8.77 -26.27
C GLY A 533 27.50 -7.68 -25.19
N GLU A 534 26.60 -6.70 -25.20
CA GLU A 534 26.59 -5.62 -24.22
C GLU A 534 26.20 -6.11 -22.83
N SER A 535 26.79 -5.49 -21.80
CA SER A 535 26.45 -5.80 -20.41
C SER A 535 25.05 -5.30 -20.07
N LEU A 536 24.24 -6.16 -19.45
CA LEU A 536 22.88 -5.87 -18.99
C LEU A 536 22.77 -5.89 -17.45
N ASP A 537 23.92 -5.93 -16.78
CA ASP A 537 24.06 -6.09 -15.34
C ASP A 537 24.85 -4.93 -14.71
N LYS A 538 25.18 -5.08 -13.43
CA LYS A 538 25.94 -4.10 -12.64
C LYS A 538 27.28 -3.68 -13.26
N ASP A 539 27.88 -4.46 -14.16
CA ASP A 539 29.08 -4.05 -14.92
C ASP A 539 28.86 -2.81 -15.79
N VAL A 540 27.62 -2.48 -16.16
CA VAL A 540 27.29 -1.19 -16.79
C VAL A 540 27.71 -0.03 -15.90
N TYR A 541 27.43 -0.14 -14.60
CA TYR A 541 27.85 0.84 -13.60
C TYR A 541 29.32 0.69 -13.21
N ARG A 542 29.85 -0.53 -13.06
CA ARG A 542 31.25 -0.75 -12.65
C ARG A 542 32.24 -0.13 -13.65
N PHE A 543 31.92 -0.17 -14.95
CA PHE A 543 32.82 0.26 -16.02
C PHE A 543 32.26 1.41 -16.87
N ASP A 544 31.25 2.12 -16.35
CA ASP A 544 30.67 3.33 -16.97
C ASP A 544 30.23 3.11 -18.43
N LYS A 545 29.61 1.96 -18.72
CA LYS A 545 29.20 1.54 -20.07
C LYS A 545 27.85 2.12 -20.51
N GLY A 546 27.17 2.91 -19.66
CA GLY A 546 25.87 3.52 -19.97
C GLY A 546 24.95 3.66 -18.76
N ASP A 547 23.64 3.76 -19.02
CA ASP A 547 22.61 3.82 -17.98
C ASP A 547 22.23 2.42 -17.48
N VAL A 548 22.67 2.11 -16.27
CA VAL A 548 22.42 0.84 -15.57
C VAL A 548 20.93 0.58 -15.31
N ILE A 549 20.12 1.62 -15.09
CA ILE A 549 18.69 1.43 -14.82
C ILE A 549 17.94 1.07 -16.11
N THR A 550 18.31 1.68 -17.22
CA THR A 550 17.82 1.28 -18.54
C THR A 550 18.19 -0.18 -18.84
N ALA A 551 19.43 -0.61 -18.52
CA ALA A 551 19.83 -2.00 -18.66
C ALA A 551 18.96 -2.95 -17.80
N TYR A 552 18.71 -2.60 -16.53
CA TYR A 552 17.89 -3.41 -15.61
C TYR A 552 16.44 -3.53 -16.08
N ARG A 553 15.84 -2.43 -16.57
CA ARG A 553 14.49 -2.44 -17.15
C ARG A 553 14.43 -3.32 -18.40
N ASN A 554 15.47 -3.28 -19.24
CA ASN A 554 15.56 -4.13 -20.43
C ASN A 554 15.60 -5.62 -20.06
N VAL A 555 16.32 -5.99 -18.99
CA VAL A 555 16.31 -7.36 -18.46
C VAL A 555 14.89 -7.73 -18.02
N LEU A 556 14.26 -6.93 -17.14
CA LEU A 556 12.91 -7.23 -16.63
C LEU A 556 11.88 -7.38 -17.76
N LYS A 557 11.91 -6.50 -18.77
CA LYS A 557 11.01 -6.57 -19.92
C LYS A 557 11.16 -7.88 -20.71
N ARG A 558 12.35 -8.49 -20.73
CA ARG A 558 12.61 -9.77 -21.41
C ARG A 558 12.21 -10.97 -20.56
N ILE A 559 12.39 -10.89 -19.24
CA ILE A 559 12.09 -12.00 -18.34
C ILE A 559 10.62 -12.02 -17.87
N ILE A 560 9.94 -10.86 -17.89
CA ILE A 560 8.51 -10.71 -17.55
C ILE A 560 7.83 -9.82 -18.62
N PRO A 561 7.45 -10.36 -19.80
CA PRO A 561 6.94 -9.57 -20.93
C PRO A 561 5.64 -8.80 -20.63
N ASP A 562 4.81 -9.31 -19.74
CA ASP A 562 3.50 -8.74 -19.37
C ASP A 562 3.58 -7.80 -18.15
N ALA A 563 4.76 -7.58 -17.56
CA ALA A 563 4.92 -6.61 -16.48
C ALA A 563 4.94 -5.19 -17.03
N VAL A 564 4.13 -4.30 -16.43
CA VAL A 564 4.24 -2.86 -16.63
C VAL A 564 5.47 -2.38 -15.82
N VAL A 565 6.66 -2.51 -16.42
CA VAL A 565 7.95 -2.13 -15.81
C VAL A 565 8.19 -0.63 -15.85
#